data_AF-A0AAE0HGZ7-F1
#
_entry.id   AF-A0AAE0HGZ7-F1
#
_cell.length_a   1.000
_cell.length_b   1.000
_cell.length_c   1.000
_cell.angle_alpha   90.00
_cell.angle_beta   90.00
_cell.angle_gamma   90.00
#
_symmetry.space_group_name_H-M   'P 1'
#
loop_
_entity.id
_entity.type
_entity.pdbx_description
1 polymer ?
#
loop_
_entity_poly.entity_id
_entity_poly.type
_entity_poly.pdbx_seq_one_letter_code
_entity_poly.pdbx_strand_id
1 'polypeptide(L)'
;MGWVGGGGGIGNIGGGGGSSGGGKGGMGLEERVVLLDGVVTGLWGVGEAKGRFERVVRGFEGWVGGVERVLEGRRRGDGKGDEAADGEELFIPTPSAAWREEHAALVRRLDEWRRNLRDLGEAPPAEEGEEPSSLSRILAGCRALVHGMLAELELMEQMEREAVADEMAWVKEMNRKGSGGTEEGTPRAGAIWRVL
;
A
#
# COMPACT_ATOMS: atom_id res chain seq x y z
N MET A 1 21.01 -20.82 -94.36
CA MET A 1 21.29 -21.46 -93.05
C MET A 1 21.81 -20.36 -92.13
N GLY A 2 21.20 -19.91 -91.04
CA GLY A 2 20.05 -20.35 -90.23
C GLY A 2 20.39 -20.08 -88.75
N TRP A 3 19.44 -19.52 -87.98
CA TRP A 3 19.33 -19.46 -86.49
C TRP A 3 20.29 -18.48 -85.76
N VAL A 4 19.90 -17.47 -84.97
CA VAL A 4 18.93 -17.24 -83.85
C VAL A 4 19.29 -17.92 -82.53
N GLY A 5 19.35 -17.09 -81.46
CA GLY A 5 19.26 -17.44 -80.02
C GLY A 5 20.48 -16.94 -79.23
N GLY A 6 20.41 -16.20 -78.12
CA GLY A 6 19.33 -15.89 -77.18
C GLY A 6 19.81 -16.18 -75.75
N GLY A 7 19.72 -15.19 -74.85
CA GLY A 7 19.48 -15.41 -73.41
C GLY A 7 20.65 -15.35 -72.43
N GLY A 8 20.46 -14.52 -71.40
CA GLY A 8 20.66 -14.91 -69.99
C GLY A 8 22.05 -14.70 -69.38
N GLY A 9 22.16 -13.72 -68.48
CA GLY A 9 23.36 -13.51 -67.66
C GLY A 9 23.14 -12.52 -66.52
N ILE A 10 22.21 -12.85 -65.63
CA ILE A 10 22.06 -12.24 -64.30
C ILE A 10 23.31 -12.53 -63.46
N GLY A 11 23.90 -11.49 -62.89
CA GLY A 11 25.01 -11.60 -61.96
C GLY A 11 25.17 -10.31 -61.15
N ASN A 12 24.27 -10.07 -60.20
CA ASN A 12 24.52 -9.08 -59.15
C ASN A 12 25.06 -9.79 -57.92
N ILE A 13 26.29 -9.43 -57.58
CA ILE A 13 27.10 -9.98 -56.49
C ILE A 13 26.57 -9.43 -55.16
N GLY A 14 26.43 -10.33 -54.20
CA GLY A 14 25.96 -10.02 -52.85
C GLY A 14 26.87 -9.04 -52.12
N GLY A 15 26.23 -8.07 -51.46
CA GLY A 15 26.75 -7.35 -50.31
C GLY A 15 25.93 -7.77 -49.10
N GLY A 16 26.54 -8.59 -48.24
CA GLY A 16 25.93 -9.03 -46.99
C GLY A 16 25.96 -7.95 -45.91
N GLY A 17 25.23 -8.25 -44.84
CA GLY A 17 25.59 -7.77 -43.50
C GLY A 17 25.11 -6.37 -43.13
N GLY A 18 23.79 -6.17 -43.06
CA GLY A 18 23.17 -5.06 -42.36
C GLY A 18 22.39 -5.58 -41.15
N SER A 19 23.07 -5.60 -40.02
CA SER A 19 22.69 -6.08 -38.69
C SER A 19 21.19 -6.09 -38.35
N SER A 20 20.71 -7.28 -37.98
CA SER A 20 19.58 -7.48 -37.09
C SER A 20 19.85 -6.78 -35.76
N GLY A 21 19.20 -5.64 -35.55
CA GLY A 21 19.16 -4.93 -34.27
C GLY A 21 17.80 -5.14 -33.61
N GLY A 22 17.48 -6.37 -33.24
CA GLY A 22 16.39 -6.64 -32.31
C GLY A 22 16.83 -6.39 -30.86
N GLY A 23 16.02 -5.62 -30.11
CA GLY A 23 16.07 -5.50 -28.64
C GLY A 23 16.10 -4.04 -28.18
N LYS A 24 15.14 -3.51 -27.42
CA LYS A 24 14.14 -4.10 -26.50
C LYS A 24 12.75 -3.54 -26.80
N GLY A 25 11.71 -4.35 -26.61
CA GLY A 25 10.30 -3.96 -26.69
C GLY A 25 9.96 -2.85 -25.69
N GLY A 26 10.20 -1.61 -26.08
CA GLY A 26 9.79 -0.42 -25.36
C GLY A 26 8.37 -0.06 -25.78
N MET A 27 7.51 0.12 -24.78
CA MET A 27 6.17 0.68 -24.87
C MET A 27 6.09 1.80 -25.92
N GLY A 28 5.12 1.75 -26.83
CA GLY A 28 4.94 2.75 -27.89
C GLY A 28 4.59 4.12 -27.32
N LEU A 29 4.89 5.21 -28.04
CA LEU A 29 4.65 6.58 -27.56
C LEU A 29 3.16 6.84 -27.22
N GLU A 30 2.25 6.34 -28.05
CA GLU A 30 0.80 6.39 -27.82
C GLU A 30 0.41 5.62 -26.55
N GLU A 31 0.99 4.43 -26.36
CA GLU A 31 0.78 3.58 -25.19
C GLU A 31 1.26 4.30 -23.92
N ARG A 32 2.41 4.98 -23.99
CA ARG A 32 2.94 5.82 -22.89
C ARG A 32 2.05 7.01 -22.56
N VAL A 33 1.48 7.66 -23.57
CA VAL A 33 0.56 8.79 -23.39
C VAL A 33 -0.73 8.32 -22.70
N VAL A 34 -1.31 7.20 -23.15
CA VAL A 34 -2.51 6.61 -22.52
C VAL A 34 -2.23 6.19 -21.08
N LEU A 35 -1.08 5.57 -20.81
CA LEU A 35 -0.71 5.17 -19.45
C LEU A 35 -0.47 6.39 -18.56
N LEU A 36 0.19 7.43 -19.06
CA LEU A 36 0.39 8.68 -18.33
C LEU A 36 -0.93 9.38 -18.01
N ASP A 37 -1.85 9.49 -18.98
CA ASP A 37 -3.17 10.07 -18.79
C ASP A 37 -3.97 9.32 -17.72
N GLY A 38 -3.94 7.98 -17.74
CA GLY A 38 -4.56 7.14 -16.73
C GLY A 38 -3.97 7.31 -15.32
N VAL A 39 -2.65 7.50 -15.21
CA VAL A 39 -1.99 7.77 -13.93
C VAL A 39 -2.34 9.17 -13.43
N VAL A 40 -2.23 10.21 -14.28
CA VAL A 40 -2.49 11.60 -13.88
C VAL A 40 -3.96 11.80 -13.49
N THR A 41 -4.89 11.29 -14.30
CA THR A 41 -6.33 11.34 -14.01
C THR A 41 -6.67 10.53 -12.75
N GLY A 42 -6.08 9.36 -12.60
CA GLY A 42 -6.27 8.52 -11.42
C GLY A 42 -5.75 9.18 -10.14
N LEU A 43 -4.55 9.75 -10.20
CA LEU A 43 -3.89 10.42 -9.08
C LEU A 43 -4.68 11.66 -8.65
N TRP A 44 -5.20 12.42 -9.61
CA TRP A 44 -6.09 13.54 -9.33
C TRP A 44 -7.36 13.07 -8.61
N GLY A 45 -8.03 12.02 -9.11
CA GLY A 45 -9.24 11.48 -8.48
C GLY A 45 -9.03 10.84 -7.10
N VAL A 46 -7.81 10.43 -6.76
CA VAL A 46 -7.47 9.92 -5.42
C VAL A 46 -7.02 11.05 -4.48
N GLY A 47 -6.37 12.08 -5.02
CA GLY A 47 -5.87 13.24 -4.28
C GLY A 47 -6.88 14.37 -4.07
N GLU A 48 -8.04 14.34 -4.73
CA GLU A 48 -9.12 15.31 -4.49
C GLU A 48 -9.62 15.26 -3.04
N ALA A 49 -10.04 16.41 -2.49
CA ALA A 49 -10.65 16.48 -1.18
C ALA A 49 -11.93 15.62 -1.16
N LYS A 50 -12.01 14.63 -0.24
CA LYS A 50 -12.97 13.51 -0.20
C LYS A 50 -12.68 12.32 -1.13
N GLY A 51 -11.48 12.27 -1.70
CA GLY A 51 -10.96 11.12 -2.43
C GLY A 51 -10.82 9.89 -1.52
N ARG A 52 -10.54 8.74 -2.14
CA ARG A 52 -10.37 7.47 -1.41
C ARG A 52 -9.28 7.54 -0.33
N PHE A 53 -8.21 8.30 -0.57
CA PHE A 53 -7.15 8.50 0.41
C PHE A 53 -7.64 9.24 1.66
N GLU A 54 -8.41 10.32 1.51
CA GLU A 54 -8.99 11.05 2.64
C GLU A 54 -9.95 10.18 3.46
N ARG A 55 -10.72 9.31 2.80
CA ARG A 55 -11.61 8.35 3.49
C ARG A 55 -10.81 7.37 4.36
N VAL A 56 -9.70 6.85 3.85
CA VAL A 56 -8.81 5.95 4.62
C VAL A 56 -8.19 6.69 5.79
N VAL A 57 -7.69 7.92 5.57
CA VAL A 57 -7.12 8.77 6.63
C VAL A 57 -8.14 9.02 7.73
N ARG A 58 -9.38 9.41 7.39
CA ARG A 58 -10.43 9.67 8.39
C ARG A 58 -10.87 8.43 9.15
N GLY A 59 -10.93 7.28 8.47
CA GLY A 59 -11.19 6.01 9.14
C GLY A 59 -10.09 5.66 10.14
N PHE A 60 -8.83 5.93 9.77
CA PHE A 60 -7.68 5.74 10.65
C PHE A 60 -7.69 6.71 11.84
N GLU A 61 -7.92 8.01 11.62
CA GLU A 61 -8.04 9.01 12.69
C GLU A 61 -9.17 8.67 13.67
N GLY A 62 -10.32 8.22 13.17
CA GLY A 62 -11.42 7.77 14.01
C GLY A 62 -11.05 6.55 14.87
N TRP A 63 -10.27 5.63 14.31
CA TRP A 63 -9.71 4.50 15.07
C TRP A 63 -8.71 4.97 16.13
N VAL A 64 -7.75 5.84 15.79
CA VAL A 64 -6.79 6.44 16.74
C VAL A 64 -7.51 7.13 17.89
N GLY A 65 -8.52 7.95 17.62
CA GLY A 65 -9.34 8.57 18.67
C GLY A 65 -10.09 7.54 19.55
N GLY A 66 -10.39 6.36 19.02
CA GLY A 66 -10.85 5.20 19.81
C GLY A 66 -9.76 4.67 20.75
N VAL A 67 -8.55 4.44 20.23
CA VAL A 67 -7.39 4.00 21.01
C VAL A 67 -7.08 4.98 22.16
N GLU A 68 -7.03 6.27 21.86
CA GLU A 68 -6.75 7.31 22.85
C GLU A 68 -7.78 7.35 23.98
N ARG A 69 -9.07 7.19 23.66
CA ARG A 69 -10.13 7.11 24.67
C ARG A 69 -9.96 5.93 25.60
N VAL A 70 -9.60 4.74 25.09
CA VAL A 70 -9.34 3.56 25.91
C VAL A 70 -8.12 3.79 26.80
N LEU A 71 -7.03 4.30 26.24
CA LEU A 71 -5.81 4.59 27.01
C LEU A 71 -6.04 5.66 28.09
N GLU A 72 -6.87 6.67 27.82
CA GLU A 72 -7.27 7.65 28.81
C GLU A 72 -8.22 7.07 29.86
N GLY A 73 -9.17 6.23 29.47
CA GLY A 73 -10.03 5.48 30.37
C GLY A 73 -9.23 4.62 31.35
N ARG A 74 -8.22 3.92 30.85
CA ARG A 74 -7.25 3.18 31.69
C ARG A 74 -6.58 4.13 32.69
N ARG A 75 -5.92 5.19 32.23
CA ARG A 75 -5.24 6.18 33.11
C ARG A 75 -6.14 6.76 34.20
N ARG A 76 -7.42 6.98 33.90
CA ARG A 76 -8.40 7.53 34.86
C ARG A 76 -8.94 6.45 35.82
N GLY A 77 -8.97 5.19 35.39
CA GLY A 77 -9.43 4.01 36.15
C GLY A 77 -8.36 3.35 37.03
N ASP A 78 -7.13 3.89 37.07
CA ASP A 78 -5.97 3.38 37.80
C ASP A 78 -6.07 3.46 39.35
N GLY A 79 -7.17 3.02 39.98
CA GLY A 79 -7.20 2.97 41.44
C GLY A 79 -8.30 2.16 42.11
N LYS A 80 -9.45 1.97 41.47
CA LYS A 80 -10.49 1.05 41.96
C LYS A 80 -11.16 0.47 40.74
N GLY A 81 -11.15 -0.85 40.63
CA GLY A 81 -12.03 -1.55 39.70
C GLY A 81 -13.45 -1.19 40.08
N ASP A 82 -14.00 -0.15 39.44
CA ASP A 82 -15.41 0.14 39.51
C ASP A 82 -16.07 -0.84 38.55
N GLU A 83 -16.95 -1.66 39.09
CA GLU A 83 -17.60 -2.83 38.46
C GLU A 83 -18.56 -2.46 37.31
N ALA A 84 -18.35 -1.31 36.66
CA ALA A 84 -19.30 -0.69 35.73
C ALA A 84 -18.73 -0.37 34.34
N ALA A 85 -17.41 -0.43 34.13
CA ALA A 85 -16.88 -0.41 32.76
C ALA A 85 -17.13 -1.80 32.15
N ASP A 86 -17.99 -1.86 31.14
CA ASP A 86 -18.17 -3.07 30.35
C ASP A 86 -16.79 -3.52 29.85
N GLY A 87 -16.48 -4.81 29.96
CA GLY A 87 -15.14 -5.33 29.72
C GLY A 87 -14.61 -4.99 28.33
N GLU A 88 -15.50 -4.77 27.36
CA GLU A 88 -15.16 -4.34 26.00
C GLU A 88 -14.61 -2.91 25.90
N GLU A 89 -14.99 -1.99 26.80
CA GLU A 89 -14.52 -0.59 26.79
C GLU A 89 -13.07 -0.47 27.29
N LEU A 90 -12.53 -1.55 27.89
CA LEU A 90 -11.15 -1.62 28.33
C LEU A 90 -10.18 -1.98 27.23
N PHE A 91 -10.60 -2.58 26.10
CA PHE A 91 -9.68 -3.07 25.05
C PHE A 91 -9.53 -2.06 23.91
N ILE A 92 -8.33 -1.99 23.33
CA ILE A 92 -8.09 -1.17 22.13
C ILE A 92 -9.02 -1.64 21.00
N PRO A 93 -9.81 -0.74 20.38
CA PRO A 93 -10.71 -1.12 19.31
C PRO A 93 -9.92 -1.63 18.11
N THR A 94 -10.47 -2.60 17.38
CA THR A 94 -9.91 -2.99 16.09
C THR A 94 -10.38 -2.02 14.99
N PRO A 95 -9.55 -1.72 13.99
CA PRO A 95 -10.02 -0.96 12.84
C PRO A 95 -11.15 -1.70 12.13
N SER A 96 -12.13 -0.95 11.62
CA SER A 96 -13.27 -1.54 10.91
C SER A 96 -12.82 -2.38 9.70
N ALA A 97 -13.56 -3.45 9.39
CA ALA A 97 -13.26 -4.29 8.22
C ALA A 97 -13.30 -3.47 6.92
N ALA A 98 -14.24 -2.52 6.81
CA ALA A 98 -14.37 -1.63 5.67
C ALA A 98 -13.13 -0.74 5.48
N TRP A 99 -12.54 -0.23 6.58
CA TRP A 99 -11.29 0.54 6.51
C TRP A 99 -10.13 -0.32 6.01
N ARG A 100 -9.97 -1.55 6.52
CA ARG A 100 -8.90 -2.46 6.07
C ARG A 100 -9.02 -2.85 4.60
N GLU A 101 -10.24 -3.07 4.13
CA GLU A 101 -10.50 -3.36 2.71
C GLU A 101 -10.15 -2.16 1.82
N GLU A 102 -10.59 -0.95 2.18
CA GLU A 102 -10.28 0.27 1.41
C GLU A 102 -8.78 0.59 1.44
N HIS A 103 -8.11 0.45 2.60
CA HIS A 103 -6.65 0.57 2.74
C HIS A 103 -5.93 -0.39 1.80
N ALA A 104 -6.27 -1.68 1.83
CA ALA A 104 -5.65 -2.69 0.97
C ALA A 104 -5.92 -2.44 -0.52
N ALA A 105 -7.13 -2.01 -0.88
CA ALA A 105 -7.47 -1.64 -2.25
C ALA A 105 -6.64 -0.44 -2.74
N LEU A 106 -6.43 0.54 -1.87
CA LEU A 106 -5.67 1.75 -2.18
C LEU A 106 -4.17 1.44 -2.33
N VAL A 107 -3.59 0.63 -1.45
CA VAL A 107 -2.19 0.17 -1.57
C VAL A 107 -1.97 -0.52 -2.91
N ARG A 108 -2.82 -1.49 -3.27
CA ARG A 108 -2.73 -2.21 -4.56
C ARG A 108 -2.77 -1.27 -5.75
N ARG A 109 -3.66 -0.26 -5.70
CA ARG A 109 -3.81 0.72 -6.78
C ARG A 109 -2.60 1.64 -6.90
N LEU A 110 -2.07 2.12 -5.78
CA LEU A 110 -0.87 2.96 -5.77
C LEU A 110 0.37 2.19 -6.23
N ASP A 111 0.50 0.91 -5.87
CA ASP A 111 1.57 0.04 -6.38
C ASP A 111 1.48 -0.20 -7.89
N GLU A 112 0.26 -0.36 -8.42
CA GLU A 112 0.04 -0.43 -9.87
C GLU A 112 0.53 0.85 -10.56
N TRP A 113 0.17 2.02 -10.03
CA TRP A 113 0.65 3.30 -10.57
C TRP A 113 2.15 3.47 -10.43
N ARG A 114 2.75 3.03 -9.32
CA ARG A 114 4.20 3.04 -9.13
C ARG A 114 4.91 2.19 -10.19
N ARG A 115 4.37 1.02 -10.54
CA ARG A 115 4.89 0.15 -11.60
C ARG A 115 4.72 0.82 -12.97
N ASN A 116 3.54 1.34 -13.27
CA ASN A 116 3.25 2.06 -14.51
C ASN A 116 4.21 3.24 -14.70
N LEU A 117 4.42 4.06 -13.66
CA LEU A 117 5.37 5.17 -13.68
C LEU A 117 6.81 4.70 -13.90
N ARG A 118 7.22 3.60 -13.29
CA ARG A 118 8.54 3.00 -13.55
C ARG A 118 8.67 2.54 -15.00
N ASP A 119 7.64 1.93 -15.55
CA ASP A 119 7.63 1.35 -16.90
C ASP A 119 7.63 2.44 -17.99
N LEU A 120 7.15 3.66 -17.69
CA LEU A 120 7.35 4.85 -18.53
C LEU A 120 8.83 5.25 -18.70
N GLY A 121 9.71 4.75 -17.83
CA GLY A 121 11.13 5.07 -17.82
C GLY A 121 11.44 6.44 -17.21
N GLU A 122 12.73 6.71 -17.04
CA GLU A 122 13.19 8.03 -16.65
C GLU A 122 13.16 8.96 -17.87
N ALA A 123 12.77 10.21 -17.65
CA ALA A 123 12.94 11.23 -18.68
C ALA A 123 14.44 11.45 -18.93
N PRO A 124 14.86 11.73 -20.17
CA PRO A 124 16.26 12.02 -20.44
C PRO A 124 16.73 13.17 -19.53
N PRO A 125 17.95 13.06 -18.94
CA PRO A 125 18.49 14.13 -18.11
C PRO A 125 18.58 15.41 -18.93
N ALA A 126 18.31 16.55 -18.29
CA ALA A 126 18.57 17.83 -18.92
C ALA A 126 20.08 17.98 -19.16
N GLU A 127 20.45 18.50 -20.33
CA GLU A 127 21.83 18.85 -20.62
C GLU A 127 22.34 19.91 -19.62
N GLU A 128 23.65 19.99 -19.40
CA GLU A 128 24.23 20.94 -18.44
C GLU A 128 23.79 22.38 -18.76
N GLY A 129 22.99 22.97 -17.86
CA GLY A 129 22.46 24.34 -17.98
C GLY A 129 21.02 24.43 -18.52
N GLU A 130 20.40 23.32 -18.90
CA GLU A 130 18.98 23.29 -19.30
C GLU A 130 18.05 22.94 -18.14
N GLU A 131 16.87 23.57 -18.11
CA GLU A 131 15.84 23.17 -17.15
C GLU A 131 15.22 21.82 -17.55
N PRO A 132 14.88 20.95 -16.57
CA PRO A 132 14.17 19.72 -16.85
C PRO A 132 12.85 20.02 -17.56
N SER A 133 12.50 19.20 -18.56
CA SER A 133 11.25 19.37 -19.29
C SER A 133 10.05 19.33 -18.35
N SER A 134 8.96 20.01 -18.71
CA SER A 134 7.72 20.02 -17.92
C SER A 134 7.22 18.59 -17.64
N LEU A 135 7.34 17.69 -18.63
CA LEU A 135 7.02 16.27 -18.48
C LEU A 135 7.90 15.60 -17.42
N SER A 136 9.21 15.86 -17.41
CA SER A 136 10.13 15.32 -16.41
C SER A 136 9.71 15.73 -15.00
N ARG A 137 9.36 17.01 -14.82
CA ARG A 137 8.87 17.54 -13.54
C ARG A 137 7.55 16.90 -13.10
N ILE A 138 6.62 16.72 -14.04
CA ILE A 138 5.32 16.09 -13.77
C ILE A 138 5.53 14.62 -13.35
N LEU A 139 6.33 13.86 -14.09
CA LEU A 139 6.64 12.46 -13.76
C LEU A 139 7.31 12.34 -12.39
N ALA A 140 8.27 13.23 -12.08
CA ALA A 140 8.90 13.28 -10.76
C ALA A 140 7.87 13.58 -9.66
N GLY A 141 6.98 14.54 -9.88
CA GLY A 141 5.89 14.87 -8.95
C GLY A 141 4.93 13.70 -8.72
N CYS A 142 4.50 13.02 -9.78
CA CYS A 142 3.64 11.84 -9.67
C CYS A 142 4.31 10.71 -8.88
N ARG A 143 5.60 10.44 -9.14
CA ARG A 143 6.37 9.43 -8.40
C ARG A 143 6.48 9.78 -6.92
N ALA A 144 6.82 11.05 -6.61
CA ALA A 144 6.93 11.52 -5.24
C ALA A 144 5.59 11.42 -4.50
N LEU A 145 4.48 11.80 -5.14
CA LEU A 145 3.15 11.74 -4.53
C LEU A 145 2.72 10.29 -4.26
N VAL A 146 2.84 9.40 -5.25
CA VAL A 146 2.53 7.97 -5.07
C VAL A 146 3.38 7.35 -3.97
N HIS A 147 4.67 7.69 -3.92
CA HIS A 147 5.57 7.21 -2.87
C HIS A 147 5.17 7.72 -1.48
N GLY A 148 4.87 9.00 -1.35
CA GLY A 148 4.43 9.59 -0.08
C GLY A 148 3.12 8.98 0.42
N MET A 149 2.15 8.76 -0.48
CA MET A 149 0.88 8.12 -0.12
C MET A 149 1.05 6.66 0.31
N LEU A 150 1.94 5.89 -0.35
CA LEU A 150 2.27 4.53 0.09
C LEU A 150 2.95 4.53 1.46
N ALA A 151 3.90 5.42 1.69
CA ALA A 151 4.60 5.53 2.97
C ALA A 151 3.64 5.86 4.12
N GLU A 152 2.66 6.74 3.89
CA GLU A 152 1.63 7.06 4.89
C GLU A 152 0.74 5.85 5.19
N LEU A 153 0.31 5.10 4.16
CA LEU A 153 -0.50 3.89 4.36
C LEU A 153 0.27 2.80 5.11
N GLU A 154 1.56 2.63 4.83
CA GLU A 154 2.45 1.72 5.56
C GLU A 154 2.59 2.14 7.03
N LEU A 155 2.72 3.45 7.30
CA LEU A 155 2.78 3.98 8.66
C LEU A 155 1.50 3.71 9.44
N MET A 156 0.33 3.91 8.83
CA MET A 156 -0.96 3.59 9.47
C MET A 156 -1.07 2.11 9.86
N GLU A 157 -0.63 1.20 8.98
CA GLU A 157 -0.64 -0.24 9.24
C GLU A 157 0.36 -0.61 10.36
N GLN A 158 1.54 0.04 10.38
CA GLN A 158 2.53 -0.13 11.43
C GLN A 158 1.96 0.27 12.79
N MET A 159 1.26 1.41 12.87
CA MET A 159 0.63 1.87 14.11
C MET A 159 -0.48 0.93 14.59
N GLU A 160 -1.29 0.35 13.69
CA GLU A 160 -2.25 -0.71 14.06
C GLU A 160 -1.53 -1.90 14.71
N ARG A 161 -0.46 -2.39 14.09
CA ARG A 161 0.30 -3.54 14.58
C ARG A 161 0.94 -3.29 15.94
N GLU A 162 1.47 -2.08 16.15
CA GLU A 162 2.04 -1.66 17.43
C GLU A 162 0.97 -1.58 18.52
N ALA A 163 -0.19 -0.96 18.23
CA ALA A 163 -1.29 -0.87 19.19
C ALA A 163 -1.80 -2.27 19.61
N VAL A 164 -1.88 -3.23 18.67
CA VAL A 164 -2.24 -4.63 18.98
C VAL A 164 -1.16 -5.31 19.83
N ALA A 165 0.12 -5.06 19.57
CA ALA A 165 1.22 -5.63 20.35
C ALA A 165 1.22 -5.10 21.79
N ASP A 166 1.04 -3.79 21.97
CA ASP A 166 0.93 -3.13 23.27
C ASP A 166 -0.28 -3.64 24.05
N GLU A 167 -1.41 -3.85 23.37
CA GLU A 167 -2.60 -4.43 23.96
C GLU A 167 -2.34 -5.85 24.50
N MET A 168 -1.73 -6.71 23.68
CA MET A 168 -1.40 -8.07 24.08
C MET A 168 -0.40 -8.12 25.24
N ALA A 169 0.53 -7.16 25.29
CA ALA A 169 1.45 -7.03 26.41
C ALA A 169 0.71 -6.59 27.70
N TRP A 170 -0.18 -5.61 27.59
CA TRP A 170 -1.01 -5.16 28.72
C TRP A 170 -1.92 -6.27 29.27
N VAL A 171 -2.60 -7.03 28.40
CA VAL A 171 -3.45 -8.15 28.81
C VAL A 171 -2.64 -9.22 29.56
N LYS A 172 -1.46 -9.57 29.05
CA LYS A 172 -0.56 -10.51 29.74
C LYS A 172 -0.15 -9.99 31.11
N GLU A 173 0.14 -8.70 31.23
CA GLU A 173 0.53 -8.07 32.48
C GLU A 173 -0.61 -8.05 33.50
N MET A 174 -1.81 -7.70 33.07
CA MET A 174 -3.01 -7.72 33.91
C MET A 174 -3.33 -9.12 34.41
N ASN A 175 -3.26 -10.14 33.54
CA ASN A 175 -3.45 -11.53 33.93
C ASN A 175 -2.43 -12.00 34.98
N ARG A 176 -1.15 -11.60 34.83
CA ARG A 176 -0.09 -11.89 35.81
C ARG A 176 -0.38 -11.27 37.17
N LYS A 177 -0.75 -9.98 37.19
CA LYS A 177 -1.12 -9.27 38.43
C LYS A 177 -2.38 -9.83 39.10
N GLY A 178 -3.37 -10.22 38.31
CA GLY A 178 -4.61 -10.85 38.79
C GLY A 178 -4.42 -12.27 39.35
N SER A 179 -3.45 -13.04 38.82
CA SER A 179 -3.10 -14.38 39.33
C SER A 179 -2.30 -14.41 40.63
N GLY A 180 -1.84 -13.24 41.14
CA GLY A 180 -1.04 -13.13 42.37
C GLY A 180 -1.85 -13.14 43.67
N GLY A 181 -3.18 -13.16 43.60
CA GLY A 181 -4.05 -13.29 44.75
C GLY A 181 -4.80 -14.61 44.70
N THR A 182 -4.58 -15.48 45.69
CA THR A 182 -5.25 -16.77 45.95
C THR A 182 -4.53 -18.03 45.44
N GLU A 183 -3.32 -18.31 45.97
CA GLU A 183 -2.87 -19.69 46.20
C GLU A 183 -3.31 -20.22 47.58
N GLU A 184 -4.43 -19.73 48.11
CA GLU A 184 -5.06 -20.34 49.29
C GLU A 184 -6.58 -20.43 49.07
N GLY A 185 -7.02 -21.55 48.49
CA GLY A 185 -8.37 -22.05 48.76
C GLY A 185 -9.48 -21.88 47.72
N THR A 186 -9.20 -21.70 46.42
CA THR A 186 -10.29 -21.86 45.42
C THR A 186 -10.43 -23.34 45.03
N PRO A 187 -11.51 -24.04 45.37
CA PRO A 187 -11.72 -25.41 44.92
C PRO A 187 -11.83 -25.40 43.40
N ARG A 188 -11.01 -26.24 42.74
CA ARG A 188 -11.09 -26.56 41.31
C ARG A 188 -12.57 -26.70 40.92
N ALA A 189 -13.04 -25.82 40.04
CA ALA A 189 -14.30 -25.99 39.33
C ALA A 189 -14.21 -27.19 38.39
N GLY A 190 -14.22 -28.39 38.97
CA GLY A 190 -14.47 -29.65 38.30
C GLY A 190 -15.90 -30.06 38.60
N ALA A 191 -16.65 -30.35 37.54
CA ALA A 191 -17.94 -31.04 37.55
C ALA A 191 -19.19 -30.23 37.97
N ILE A 192 -19.71 -29.39 37.06
CA ILE A 192 -21.14 -29.03 37.01
C ILE A 192 -21.70 -29.29 35.59
N TRP A 193 -21.44 -30.48 35.04
CA TRP A 193 -22.05 -30.91 33.76
C TRP A 193 -22.58 -32.33 33.80
N ARG A 194 -22.82 -32.90 34.99
CA ARG A 194 -23.47 -34.20 35.12
C ARG A 194 -24.52 -34.18 36.22
N VAL A 195 -25.55 -33.36 36.06
CA VAL A 195 -26.95 -33.71 36.33
C VAL A 195 -27.78 -32.68 35.55
N LEU A 196 -28.38 -33.10 34.43
CA LEU A 196 -29.76 -32.86 34.00
C LEU A 196 -29.96 -33.56 32.66
#